data_AF-A0A060DRR0-F1
#
_entry.id   AF-A0A060DRR0-F1
#
_cell.length_a   1.000
_cell.length_b   1.000
_cell.length_c   1.000
_cell.angle_alpha   90.00
_cell.angle_beta   90.00
_cell.angle_gamma   90.00
#
_symmetry.space_group_name_H-M   'P 1'
#
loop_
_entity.id
_entity.type
_entity.pdbx_description
1 polymer ?
#
loop_
_entity_poly.entity_id
_entity_poly.type
_entity_poly.pdbx_seq_one_letter_code
_entity_poly.pdbx_strand_id
1 'polypeptide(L)'
;MGQSVSLVTTSGSATFKLCRNWVFTHTCREYGNVPVPARIAAGDSFEITFGSNPKTMWFRVKAVLLQDGRCLLIPKHEDMPAKGEDEPVDMLIVDPCRVLR
;
A
#
# COMPACT_ATOMS: atom_id res chain seq x y z
N MET A 1 6.40 -9.33 -12.32
CA MET A 1 5.32 -8.44 -12.79
C MET A 1 4.01 -8.86 -12.14
N GLY A 2 3.40 -8.02 -11.32
CA GLY A 2 2.10 -8.31 -10.68
C GLY A 2 0.93 -8.04 -11.61
N GLN A 3 -0.20 -8.73 -11.41
CA GLN A 3 -1.43 -8.51 -12.16
C GLN A 3 -2.23 -7.36 -11.55
N SER A 4 -2.58 -6.34 -12.35
CA SER A 4 -3.50 -5.29 -11.88
C SER A 4 -4.91 -5.86 -11.71
N VAL A 5 -5.55 -5.56 -10.58
CA VAL A 5 -6.92 -5.98 -10.26
C VAL A 5 -7.77 -4.80 -9.83
N SER A 6 -9.07 -4.87 -10.06
CA SER A 6 -10.01 -3.76 -9.81
C SER A 6 -10.48 -3.67 -8.36
N LEU A 7 -10.71 -4.83 -7.72
CA LEU A 7 -11.33 -4.92 -6.40
C LEU A 7 -10.82 -6.14 -5.64
N VAL A 8 -10.52 -5.97 -4.35
CA VAL A 8 -10.06 -7.06 -3.47
C VAL A 8 -10.80 -7.04 -2.14
N THR A 9 -10.91 -8.20 -1.50
CA THR A 9 -11.23 -8.32 -0.08
C THR A 9 -9.97 -8.50 0.75
N THR A 10 -9.98 -7.93 1.95
CA THR A 10 -8.90 -8.02 2.94
C THR A 10 -9.38 -8.74 4.21
N SER A 11 -8.45 -9.14 5.06
CA SER A 11 -8.73 -9.61 6.42
C SER A 11 -8.99 -8.47 7.43
N GLY A 12 -9.02 -7.21 6.96
CA GLY A 12 -9.11 -6.01 7.81
C GLY A 12 -7.77 -5.48 8.33
N SER A 13 -6.65 -6.11 7.95
CA SER A 13 -5.30 -5.73 8.38
C SER A 13 -4.30 -5.78 7.21
N ALA A 14 -3.27 -4.94 7.28
CA ALA A 14 -2.19 -4.87 6.31
C ALA A 14 -0.85 -4.56 6.99
N THR A 15 0.24 -4.75 6.22
CA THR A 15 1.56 -4.20 6.55
C THR A 15 1.79 -2.94 5.72
N PHE A 16 2.02 -1.81 6.37
CA PHE A 16 2.39 -0.57 5.71
C PHE A 16 3.92 -0.49 5.58
N LYS A 17 4.41 -0.51 4.34
CA LYS A 17 5.79 -0.24 4.00
C LYS A 17 5.92 1.25 3.67
N LEU A 18 6.67 1.97 4.49
CA LEU A 18 6.95 3.39 4.33
C LEU A 18 8.43 3.56 3.96
N CYS A 19 8.71 4.03 2.76
CA CYS A 19 10.04 4.26 2.23
C CYS A 19 10.34 5.75 2.21
N ARG A 20 11.41 6.16 2.90
CA ARG A 20 11.86 7.55 2.95
C ARG A 20 13.15 7.69 2.18
N ASN A 21 13.13 8.60 1.20
CA ASN A 21 14.33 9.04 0.48
C ASN A 21 14.94 10.21 1.26
N TRP A 22 16.04 9.95 1.95
CA TRP A 22 16.93 11.00 2.46
C TRP A 22 18.05 11.20 1.44
N VAL A 23 18.67 12.38 1.43
CA VAL A 23 19.66 12.81 0.42
C VAL A 23 20.77 11.77 0.15
N PHE A 24 21.06 10.86 1.08
CA PHE A 24 22.06 9.80 0.93
C PHE A 24 21.61 8.39 1.35
N THR A 25 20.38 8.19 1.82
CA THR A 25 19.90 6.87 2.28
C THR A 25 18.46 6.63 1.85
N HIS A 26 18.21 5.45 1.28
CA HIS A 26 16.88 4.93 1.02
C HIS A 26 16.56 3.94 2.15
N THR A 27 15.65 4.31 3.04
CA THR A 27 15.26 3.42 4.14
C THR A 27 13.78 3.14 4.07
N CYS A 28 13.42 1.85 4.04
CA CYS A 28 12.05 1.42 4.18
C CYS A 28 11.83 0.86 5.58
N ARG A 29 10.71 1.23 6.19
CA ARG A 29 10.24 0.69 7.45
C ARG A 29 8.88 0.07 7.26
N GLU A 30 8.70 -1.10 7.87
CA GLU A 30 7.43 -1.81 7.86
C GLU A 30 6.70 -1.64 9.19
N TYR A 31 5.40 -1.42 9.08
CA TYR A 31 4.48 -1.30 10.19
C TYR A 31 3.37 -2.33 9.99
N GLY A 32 3.40 -3.41 10.78
CA GLY A 32 2.35 -4.44 10.74
C GLY A 32 1.08 -3.99 11.45
N ASN A 33 0.01 -4.78 11.28
CA ASN A 33 -1.29 -4.61 11.94
C ASN A 33 -1.95 -3.25 11.68
N VAL A 34 -1.76 -2.69 10.50
CA VAL A 34 -2.43 -1.46 10.08
C VAL A 34 -3.86 -1.80 9.69
N PRO A 35 -4.88 -1.26 10.36
CA PRO A 35 -6.28 -1.52 10.00
C PRO A 35 -6.57 -1.01 8.59
N VAL A 36 -7.29 -1.81 7.81
CA VAL A 36 -7.71 -1.44 6.45
C VAL A 36 -9.16 -1.88 6.19
N PRO A 37 -9.87 -1.25 5.24
CA PRO A 37 -11.21 -1.67 4.87
C PRO A 37 -11.27 -3.12 4.39
N ALA A 38 -12.38 -3.80 4.66
CA ALA A 38 -12.61 -5.19 4.24
C ALA A 38 -12.71 -5.34 2.70
N ARG A 39 -13.00 -4.25 1.98
CA ARG A 39 -13.06 -4.18 0.51
C ARG A 39 -12.32 -2.94 0.04
N ILE A 40 -11.43 -3.11 -0.94
CA ILE A 40 -10.58 -2.02 -1.45
C ILE A 40 -10.50 -2.12 -2.97
N ALA A 41 -10.72 -1.00 -3.64
CA ALA A 41 -10.58 -0.80 -5.08
C ALA A 41 -9.58 0.31 -5.42
N ALA A 42 -9.12 0.31 -6.67
CA ALA A 42 -8.41 1.47 -7.21
C ALA A 42 -9.33 2.70 -7.20
N GLY A 43 -8.82 3.84 -6.74
CA GLY A 43 -9.57 5.09 -6.53
C GLY A 43 -10.06 5.29 -5.10
N ASP A 44 -10.12 4.23 -4.28
CA ASP A 44 -10.55 4.36 -2.89
C ASP A 44 -9.60 5.23 -2.07
N SER A 45 -10.14 5.86 -1.03
CA SER A 45 -9.37 6.65 -0.08
C SER A 45 -9.86 6.36 1.33
N PHE A 46 -8.94 6.07 2.23
CA PHE A 46 -9.24 5.79 3.64
C PHE A 46 -8.10 6.25 4.54
N GLU A 47 -8.40 6.50 5.80
CA GLU A 47 -7.36 6.81 6.79
C GLU A 47 -6.69 5.51 7.28
N ILE A 48 -5.37 5.54 7.42
CA ILE A 48 -4.59 4.48 8.07
C ILE A 48 -3.93 5.02 9.33
N THR A 49 -3.81 4.15 10.33
CA THR A 49 -3.11 4.43 11.59
C THR A 49 -1.99 3.42 11.78
N PHE A 50 -0.76 3.88 12.03
CA PHE A 50 0.40 3.00 12.11
C PHE A 50 1.45 3.45 13.14
N GLY A 51 2.27 2.49 13.58
CA GLY A 51 3.35 2.71 14.56
C GLY A 51 2.88 2.65 16.02
N SER A 52 3.84 2.45 16.93
CA SER A 52 3.58 2.39 18.38
C SER A 52 3.26 3.75 19.02
N ASN A 53 3.78 4.83 18.43
CA ASN A 53 3.26 6.18 18.62
C ASN A 53 2.37 6.48 17.40
N PRO A 54 1.04 6.29 17.52
CA PRO A 54 0.15 6.17 16.37
C PRO A 54 0.17 7.44 15.53
N LYS A 55 0.43 7.26 14.24
CA LYS A 55 0.34 8.31 13.23
C LYS A 55 -0.80 8.00 12.29
N THR A 56 -1.58 9.00 11.93
CA THR A 56 -2.67 8.88 10.96
C THR A 56 -2.32 9.56 9.64
N MET A 57 -2.77 9.00 8.52
CA MET A 57 -2.70 9.65 7.21
C MET A 57 -3.78 9.10 6.27
N TRP A 58 -4.17 9.90 5.28
CA TRP A 58 -5.00 9.44 4.18
C TRP A 58 -4.19 8.61 3.19
N PHE A 59 -4.61 7.39 2.96
CA PHE A 59 -4.11 6.50 1.91
C PHE A 59 -5.08 6.52 0.73
N ARG A 60 -4.62 7.02 -0.42
CA ARG A 60 -5.40 7.03 -1.67
C ARG A 60 -4.88 5.92 -2.57
N VAL A 61 -5.71 4.95 -2.94
CA VAL A 61 -5.30 3.80 -3.75
C VAL A 61 -5.25 4.21 -5.22
N LYS A 62 -4.07 4.18 -5.83
CA LYS A 62 -3.88 4.35 -7.29
C LYS A 62 -4.16 3.04 -8.03
N ALA A 63 -3.60 1.94 -7.53
CA ALA A 63 -3.68 0.64 -8.16
C ALA A 63 -3.59 -0.48 -7.11
N VAL A 64 -4.15 -1.64 -7.46
CA VAL A 64 -4.01 -2.87 -6.67
C VAL A 64 -3.31 -3.90 -7.54
N LEU A 65 -2.15 -4.38 -7.10
CA LEU A 65 -1.35 -5.38 -7.81
C LEU A 65 -1.38 -6.70 -7.04
N LEU A 66 -1.81 -7.77 -7.70
CA LEU A 66 -1.69 -9.13 -7.19
C LEU A 66 -0.29 -9.66 -7.51
N GLN A 67 0.47 -10.01 -6.48
CA GLN A 67 1.81 -10.55 -6.61
C GLN A 67 2.04 -11.64 -5.54
N ASP A 68 2.39 -12.85 -5.99
CA ASP A 68 2.67 -14.00 -5.12
C ASP A 68 1.57 -14.27 -4.08
N GLY A 69 0.30 -14.12 -4.46
CA GLY A 69 -0.86 -14.33 -3.58
C GLY A 69 -1.16 -13.17 -2.61
N ARG A 70 -0.37 -12.10 -2.64
CA ARG A 70 -0.54 -10.89 -1.83
C ARG A 70 -1.03 -9.74 -2.70
N CYS A 71 -1.74 -8.80 -2.09
CA CYS A 71 -2.20 -7.60 -2.77
C CYS A 71 -1.36 -6.41 -2.32
N LEU A 72 -0.71 -5.76 -3.28
CA LEU A 72 0.04 -4.53 -3.08
C LEU A 72 -0.87 -3.36 -3.44
N LEU A 73 -1.25 -2.56 -2.46
CA LEU A 73 -1.97 -1.31 -2.70
C LEU A 73 -0.94 -0.22 -2.95
N ILE A 74 -0.95 0.30 -4.16
CA ILE A 74 -0.05 1.36 -4.59
C ILE A 74 -0.72 2.71 -4.32
N PRO A 75 -0.10 3.62 -3.56
CA PRO A 75 -0.66 4.92 -3.26
C PRO A 75 -0.63 5.87 -4.47
N LYS A 76 -1.57 6.81 -4.51
CA LYS A 76 -1.56 7.97 -5.41
C LYS A 76 -0.82 9.12 -4.71
N HIS A 77 0.40 9.40 -5.13
CA HIS A 77 1.12 10.63 -4.77
C HIS A 77 0.96 11.65 -5.91
N GLU A 78 0.58 12.89 -5.59
CA GLU A 78 0.42 13.96 -6.58
C GLU A 78 1.78 14.37 -7.21
N ASP A 79 2.87 14.20 -6.46
CA ASP A 79 4.24 14.55 -6.86
C ASP A 79 5.14 13.35 -7.18
N MET A 80 4.59 12.16 -7.45
CA MET A 80 5.44 11.01 -7.83
C MET A 80 6.09 11.29 -9.20
N PRO A 81 7.42 11.47 -9.29
CA PRO A 81 8.07 11.51 -10.59
C PRO A 81 7.84 10.15 -11.27
N ALA A 82 7.62 10.15 -12.58
CA ALA A 82 7.52 8.95 -13.41
C ALA A 82 8.86 8.20 -13.56
N LYS A 83 9.72 8.22 -12.52
CA LYS A 83 11.08 7.68 -12.59
C LYS A 83 11.14 6.28 -12.01
N GLY A 84 11.36 5.32 -12.91
CA GLY A 84 11.91 4.00 -12.65
C GLY A 84 10.95 3.00 -12.00
N GLU A 85 10.81 1.82 -12.60
CA GLU A 85 10.10 0.68 -12.00
C GLU A 85 10.78 0.13 -10.72
N ASP A 86 11.97 0.65 -10.37
CA ASP A 86 12.85 0.14 -9.30
C ASP A 86 12.94 1.04 -8.05
N GLU A 87 12.22 2.16 -7.96
CA GLU A 87 12.28 2.97 -6.73
C GLU A 87 11.41 2.38 -5.61
N PRO A 88 11.92 2.33 -4.37
CA PRO A 88 11.16 1.84 -3.23
C PRO A 88 10.00 2.78 -2.91
N VAL A 89 8.78 2.36 -3.25
CA VAL A 89 7.55 3.13 -3.00
C VAL A 89 6.86 2.71 -1.71
N ASP A 90 6.17 3.69 -1.11
CA ASP A 90 5.20 3.42 -0.06
C ASP A 90 4.12 2.48 -0.59
N MET A 91 3.69 1.52 0.23
CA MET A 91 2.61 0.59 -0.15
C MET A 91 1.98 -0.06 1.08
N LEU A 92 0.72 -0.50 0.93
CA LEU A 92 0.11 -1.45 1.85
C LEU A 92 0.19 -2.85 1.25
N ILE A 93 0.74 -3.79 2.01
CA ILE A 93 0.82 -5.20 1.65
C ILE A 93 -0.29 -5.92 2.42
N VAL A 94 -1.27 -6.43 1.69
CA VAL A 94 -2.41 -7.17 2.24
C VAL A 94 -2.17 -8.67 2.02
N ASP A 95 -2.14 -9.40 3.13
CA ASP A 95 -1.99 -10.85 3.17
C ASP A 95 -2.82 -11.44 4.32
N PRO A 96 -3.78 -12.34 4.07
CA PRO A 96 -4.24 -12.80 2.76
C PRO A 96 -5.14 -11.76 2.08
N CYS A 97 -5.19 -11.79 0.74
CA CYS A 97 -6.19 -11.05 -0.04
C CYS A 97 -6.91 -11.96 -1.04
N ARG A 98 -8.12 -11.57 -1.48
CA ARG A 98 -8.85 -12.26 -2.55
C ARG A 98 -9.37 -11.26 -3.57
N VAL A 99 -9.20 -11.57 -4.84
CA VAL A 99 -9.72 -10.76 -5.95
C VAL A 99 -11.23 -10.99 -6.06
N LEU A 100 -11.99 -9.91 -6.13
CA LEU A 100 -13.40 -9.94 -6.50
C LEU A 100 -13.52 -9.62 -7.99
N ARG A 101 -14.25 -10.47 -8.73
CA ARG A 101 -14.56 -10.26 -10.14
C ARG A 101 -15.84 -9.44 -10.29
#